data_AF-A0A172TC17-F1
#
_entry.id   AF-A0A172TC17-F1
#
_cell.length_a   1.000
_cell.length_b   1.000
_cell.length_c   1.000
_cell.angle_alpha   90.00
_cell.angle_beta   90.00
_cell.angle_gamma   90.00
#
_symmetry.space_group_name_H-M   'P 1'
#
loop_
_entity.id
_entity.type
_entity.pdbx_description
1 polymer ?
#
loop_
_entity_poly.entity_id
_entity_poly.type
_entity_poly.pdbx_seq_one_letter_code
_entity_poly.pdbx_strand_id
1 'polypeptide(L)' 'MQELSCTWVPGTIDIVRLKIGGRTIELTSTRLARIFGAQALNDLYMRGRAVVRANPQQVQLLT' A
#
# COMPACT_ATOMS: atom_id res chain seq x y z
N MET A 1 -7.55 -13.03 -5.47
CA MET A 1 -7.40 -11.63 -5.06
C MET A 1 -6.88 -11.63 -3.63
N GLN A 2 -5.78 -10.96 -3.35
CA GLN A 2 -5.10 -11.00 -2.04
C GLN A 2 -5.32 -9.68 -1.30
N GLU A 3 -5.60 -9.73 0.01
CA GLU A 3 -5.73 -8.53 0.83
C GLU A 3 -4.37 -8.12 1.40
N LEU A 4 -3.99 -6.86 1.20
CA LEU A 4 -2.71 -6.29 1.64
C LEU A 4 -2.99 -5.15 2.61
N SER A 5 -2.35 -5.17 3.78
CA SER A 5 -2.46 -4.07 4.74
C SER A 5 -1.38 -3.03 4.47
N CYS A 6 -1.78 -1.76 4.44
CA CYS A 6 -0.91 -0.60 4.24
C CYS A 6 -0.90 0.26 5.50
N THR A 7 0.29 0.73 5.92
CA THR A 7 0.45 1.72 6.99
C THR A 7 1.56 2.70 6.64
N TRP A 8 1.58 3.89 7.23
CA TRP A 8 2.71 4.81 7.11
C TRP A 8 3.99 4.24 7.73
N VAL A 9 5.15 4.57 7.15
CA VAL A 9 6.44 4.38 7.80
C VAL A 9 6.71 5.58 8.72
N PRO A 10 6.88 5.39 10.05
CA PRO A 10 7.14 6.49 10.97
C PRO A 10 8.38 7.31 10.56
N GLY A 11 8.30 8.64 10.72
CA GLY A 11 9.40 9.54 10.36
C GLY A 11 9.50 9.85 8.86
N THR A 12 8.56 9.37 8.04
CA THR A 12 8.47 9.69 6.61
C THR A 12 7.16 10.39 6.30
N ILE A 13 7.15 11.20 5.24
CA ILE A 13 5.97 11.93 4.79
C ILE A 13 5.24 11.22 3.65
N ASP A 14 5.94 10.34 2.92
CA ASP A 14 5.43 9.73 1.70
C ASP A 14 5.69 8.23 1.61
N ILE A 15 6.36 7.58 2.57
CA ILE A 15 6.62 6.14 2.49
C ILE A 15 5.52 5.36 3.23
N VAL A 16 4.99 4.35 2.53
CA VAL A 16 4.01 3.41 3.05
C VAL A 16 4.58 2.00 3.04
N ARG A 17 4.22 1.25 4.07
CA ARG A 17 4.56 -0.15 4.26
C ARG A 17 3.36 -1.02 3.89
N LEU A 18 3.55 -1.91 2.92
CA LEU A 18 2.62 -3.00 2.60
C LEU A 18 3.08 -4.30 3.25
N LYS A 19 2.13 -5.07 3.78
CA LYS A 19 2.35 -6.46 4.20
C LYS A 19 1.66 -7.41 3.22
N ILE A 20 2.42 -8.33 2.65
CA ILE A 20 1.98 -9.28 1.61
C ILE A 20 2.55 -10.66 1.94
N GLY A 21 1.70 -11.61 2.36
CA GLY A 21 2.11 -13.02 2.50
C GLY A 21 3.38 -13.24 3.34
N GLY A 22 3.50 -12.52 4.47
CA GLY A 22 4.68 -12.59 5.36
C GLY A 22 5.86 -11.70 4.97
N ARG A 23 5.82 -11.07 3.78
CA ARG A 23 6.80 -10.07 3.36
C ARG A 23 6.31 -8.67 3.65
N THR A 24 7.27 -7.77 3.87
CA THR A 24 7.01 -6.33 4.02
C THR A 24 7.70 -5.61 2.87
N ILE A 25 6.97 -4.72 2.20
CA ILE A 25 7.47 -3.90 1.10
C ILE A 25 7.21 -2.45 1.46
N GLU A 26 8.20 -1.59 1.25
CA GLU A 26 8.06 -0.15 1.41
C GLU A 26 8.06 0.50 0.03
N LEU A 27 7.12 1.40 -0.20
CA LEU A 27 7.01 2.16 -1.44
C LEU A 27 6.43 3.54 -1.16
N THR A 28 6.54 4.44 -2.14
CA THR A 28 5.95 5.78 -2.02
C THR A 28 4.43 5.72 -2.08
N SER A 29 3.78 6.65 -1.38
CA SER A 29 2.33 6.85 -1.37
C SER A 29 1.79 7.11 -2.78
N THR A 30 2.59 7.78 -3.62
CA THR A 30 2.32 7.96 -5.06
C THR A 30 2.34 6.64 -5.83
N ARG A 31 3.32 5.75 -5.59
CA ARG A 31 3.36 4.43 -6.25
C ARG A 31 2.19 3.56 -5.78
N LEU A 32 1.78 3.65 -4.52
CA LEU A 32 0.59 2.98 -4.00
C LEU A 32 -0.66 3.43 -4.76
N ALA A 33 -0.88 4.74 -4.85
CA ALA A 33 -2.03 5.31 -5.54
C ALA A 33 -2.07 4.95 -7.03
N ARG A 34 -0.90 4.82 -7.68
CA ARG A 34 -0.81 4.38 -9.08
C ARG A 34 -1.22 2.92 -9.27
N ILE A 35 -0.88 2.03 -8.33
CA ILE A 35 -1.17 0.59 -8.44
C ILE A 35 -2.61 0.27 -8.00
N PHE A 36 -3.08 0.90 -6.92
CA PHE A 36 -4.34 0.55 -6.25
C PHE A 36 -5.42 1.63 -6.31
N GLY A 37 -5.13 2.77 -6.92
CA GLY A 37 -6.04 3.91 -7.00
C GLY A 37 -5.94 4.87 -5.79
N ALA A 38 -6.51 6.06 -5.96
CA ALA A 38 -6.44 7.13 -4.98
C ALA A 38 -7.18 6.82 -3.66
N GLN A 39 -8.14 5.89 -3.67
CA GLN A 39 -8.90 5.51 -2.48
C GLN A 39 -8.00 4.92 -1.39
N ALA A 40 -7.01 4.09 -1.77
CA ALA A 40 -6.05 3.52 -0.82
C ALA A 40 -5.25 4.60 -0.08
N LEU A 41 -4.88 5.66 -0.81
CA LEU A 41 -4.17 6.81 -0.25
C LEU A 41 -5.08 7.66 0.66
N ASN A 42 -6.34 7.86 0.27
CA ASN A 42 -7.31 8.58 1.09
C ASN A 42 -7.53 7.87 2.44
N ASP A 43 -7.76 6.56 2.42
CA ASP A 43 -7.94 5.77 3.64
C ASP A 43 -6.70 5.85 4.56
N LEU A 44 -5.50 5.84 3.98
CA LEU A 44 -4.25 6.04 4.73
C LEU A 44 -4.17 7.42 5.39
N TYR A 45 -4.54 8.50 4.69
CA TYR A 45 -4.55 9.84 5.29
C TYR A 45 -5.62 9.99 6.36
N MET A 46 -6.80 9.39 6.18
CA MET A 46 -7.90 9.52 7.13
C MET A 46 -7.75 8.63 8.37
N ARG A 47 -7.15 7.45 8.23
CA ARG A 47 -7.16 6.41 9.28
C ARG A 47 -5.78 5.92 9.68
N GLY A 48 -4.71 6.40 9.04
CA GLY A 48 -3.35 5.92 9.24
C GLY A 48 -3.08 4.51 8.69
N ARG A 49 -4.10 3.86 8.13
CA ARG A 49 -4.05 2.50 7.58
C ARG A 49 -5.03 2.34 6.42
N ALA A 50 -4.69 1.47 5.47
CA ALA A 50 -5.60 1.04 4.42
C ALA A 50 -5.49 -0.48 4.21
N VAL A 51 -6.53 -1.10 3.66
CA VAL A 51 -6.49 -2.48 3.18
C VAL A 51 -6.83 -2.45 1.70
N VAL A 52 -5.91 -2.92 0.87
CA VAL A 52 -6.09 -2.97 -0.58
C VAL A 52 -6.25 -4.40 -1.05
N ARG A 53 -7.11 -4.61 -2.05
CA ARG A 53 -7.27 -5.89 -2.72
C ARG A 53 -6.42 -5.91 -3.99
N ALA A 54 -5.44 -6.80 -4.02
CA ALA A 54 -4.53 -6.94 -5.12
C ALA A 54 -4.88 -8.15 -5.99
N ASN A 55 -4.90 -7.94 -7.31
CA ASN A 55 -4.88 -9.02 -8.28
C ASN A 55 -3.43 -9.47 -8.56
N PRO A 56 -3.20 -10.63 -9.23
CA PRO A 56 -1.85 -11.11 -9.49
C PRO A 56 -0.96 -10.14 -10.28
N GLN A 57 -1.52 -9.36 -11.20
CA GLN A 57 -0.79 -8.35 -11.97
C GLN A 57 -0.30 -7.21 -11.08
N GLN A 58 -1.14 -6.71 -10.18
CA GLN A 58 -0.78 -5.69 -9.20
C GLN A 58 0.28 -6.19 -8.22
N VAL A 59 0.24 -7.47 -7.83
CA VAL A 59 1.29 -8.07 -7.00
C VAL A 59 2.63 -8.09 -7.72
N GLN A 60 2.66 -8.38 -9.03
CA GLN A 60 3.90 -8.31 -9.82
C GLN A 60 4.51 -6.91 -9.87
N LEU A 61 3.67 -5.86 -9.88
CA LEU A 61 4.12 -4.46 -9.87
C LEU A 61 4.75 -3.99 -8.54
N LEU A 62 4.72 -4.84 -7.49
CA LEU A 62 5.29 -4.57 -6.17
C LEU A 62 6.70 -5.14 -5.99
N THR A 63 7.18 -5.92 -6.98
CA THR A 63 8.58 -6.39 -7.06
C THR A 63 9.42 -5.34 -7.80
#